data_AF-A0A1F2SD50-F1
#
_entry.id   AF-A0A1F2SD50-F1
#
_cell.length_a   1.000
_cell.length_b   1.000
_cell.length_c   1.000
_cell.angle_alpha   90.00
_cell.angle_beta   90.00
_cell.angle_gamma   90.00
#
_symmetry.space_group_name_H-M   'P 1'
#
loop_
_entity.id
_entity.type
_entity.pdbx_description
1 polymer ?
#
loop_
_entity_poly.entity_id
_entity_poly.type
_entity_poly.pdbx_seq_one_letter_code
_entity_poly.pdbx_strand_id
1 'polypeptide(L)'
;MVLVALSLAMFLSGKSTAQISGNRVHIELTRGNWYFTDEDSVENTPLVWDHRWFTNLVNLPDGGPTVRNPRVRWETALPLVRVSPDDPSIFSADPMTGVYTWDFTGVEVAEPAHLPLSAWDAEETVTEPPRFSASRSVEPRRLTQQVTDQTITVTVMIEEPPPAGANNLHVAIASPVIAYDTHRLVTGQFVSQTLVPGWHSSIDGVSASWNIHPRDFTVGDTYTFQAILRAVKSEDLLGSPLFVPGS
;
A
#
# COMPACT_ATOMS: atom_id res chain seq x y z
N MET A 1 8.69 -7.52 -12.98
CA MET A 1 9.27 -7.80 -11.65
C MET A 1 8.11 -8.04 -10.71
N VAL A 2 8.16 -8.98 -9.76
CA VAL A 2 7.13 -9.03 -8.72
C VAL A 2 7.27 -7.75 -7.91
N LEU A 3 6.44 -6.76 -8.21
CA LEU A 3 6.29 -5.55 -7.43
C LEU A 3 5.58 -5.95 -6.13
N VAL A 4 6.36 -6.51 -5.19
CA VAL A 4 5.92 -6.55 -3.80
C VAL A 4 6.11 -5.13 -3.32
N ALA A 5 5.01 -4.37 -3.20
CA ALA A 5 5.06 -3.15 -2.43
C ALA A 5 5.36 -3.56 -0.98
N LEU A 6 6.64 -3.55 -0.61
CA LEU A 6 7.03 -3.52 0.80
C LEU A 6 6.66 -2.13 1.31
N SER A 7 5.38 -1.89 1.52
CA SER A 7 4.90 -0.66 2.15
C SER A 7 5.13 -0.80 3.65
N LEU A 8 6.37 -0.64 4.10
CA LEU A 8 6.61 -0.35 5.51
C LEU A 8 6.39 1.13 5.70
N ALA A 9 5.15 1.48 5.97
CA ALA A 9 4.80 2.86 6.23
C ALA A 9 4.46 3.00 7.70
N MET A 10 5.22 3.87 8.36
CA MET A 10 5.00 4.27 9.74
C MET A 10 4.02 5.43 9.69
N PHE A 11 2.77 5.13 10.04
CA PHE A 11 1.68 6.06 9.82
C PHE A 11 1.37 6.87 11.08
N LEU A 12 1.08 8.15 10.87
CA LEU A 12 0.04 8.84 11.64
C LEU A 12 -1.28 8.54 10.93
N SER A 13 -1.91 7.39 11.23
CA SER A 13 -3.21 7.05 10.64
C SER A 13 -4.34 7.61 11.51
N GLY A 14 -5.13 8.53 10.93
CA GLY A 14 -6.41 8.94 11.49
C GLY A 14 -7.51 8.17 10.75
N LYS A 15 -8.16 7.21 11.42
CA LYS A 15 -9.29 6.47 10.85
C LYS A 15 -10.58 7.07 11.37
N SER A 16 -11.40 7.63 10.47
CA SER A 16 -12.77 8.04 10.78
C SER A 16 -13.74 7.21 9.94
N THR A 17 -14.69 6.57 10.60
CA THR A 17 -15.80 5.88 9.93
C THR A 17 -17.07 6.65 10.25
N ALA A 18 -17.70 7.22 9.22
CA ALA A 18 -18.99 7.88 9.37
C ALA A 18 -20.05 6.99 8.74
N GLN A 19 -21.04 6.59 9.54
CA GLN A 19 -22.25 5.94 9.02
C GLN A 19 -23.27 7.04 8.75
N ILE A 20 -23.44 7.41 7.48
CA ILE A 20 -24.46 8.36 7.07
C ILE A 20 -25.60 7.52 6.49
N SER A 21 -26.81 7.68 7.03
CA SER A 21 -28.00 6.86 6.78
C SER A 21 -28.03 6.20 5.38
N GLY A 22 -27.70 4.91 5.34
CA GLY A 22 -27.78 4.09 4.14
C GLY A 22 -26.45 3.75 3.46
N ASN A 23 -25.34 4.46 3.74
CA ASN A 23 -24.01 4.16 3.19
C ASN A 23 -22.96 4.00 4.29
N ARG A 24 -22.09 3.01 4.14
CA ARG A 24 -20.89 2.87 4.96
C ARG A 24 -19.68 3.45 4.21
N VAL A 25 -19.44 4.75 4.42
CA VAL A 25 -18.28 5.44 3.86
C VAL A 25 -17.12 5.41 4.85
N HIS A 26 -16.00 4.86 4.41
CA HIS A 26 -14.74 4.88 5.16
C HIS A 26 -13.77 5.87 4.51
N ILE A 27 -13.09 6.67 5.31
CA ILE A 27 -12.02 7.56 4.83
C ILE A 27 -10.77 7.26 5.64
N GLU A 28 -9.70 6.90 4.93
CA GLU A 28 -8.36 6.76 5.47
C GLU A 28 -7.51 7.94 5.02
N LEU A 29 -6.91 8.67 5.97
CA LEU A 29 -5.88 9.67 5.70
C LEU A 29 -4.56 9.18 6.30
N THR A 30 -3.56 9.16 5.44
CA THR A 30 -2.24 8.63 5.72
C THR A 30 -1.20 9.67 5.33
N ARG A 31 -0.37 10.09 6.29
CA ARG A 31 0.85 10.86 6.02
C ARG A 31 2.05 9.99 6.33
N GLY A 32 3.00 9.92 5.41
CA GLY A 32 4.22 9.15 5.62
C GLY A 32 5.26 9.34 4.51
N ASN A 33 6.34 8.60 4.66
CA ASN A 33 7.47 8.55 3.74
C ASN A 33 7.35 7.27 2.91
N TRP A 34 7.49 7.39 1.59
CA TRP A 34 7.36 6.27 0.66
C TRP A 34 8.65 6.08 -0.14
N TYR A 35 9.10 4.83 -0.23
CA TYR A 35 10.23 4.41 -1.05
C TYR A 35 9.83 3.16 -1.84
N PHE A 36 10.16 3.15 -3.13
CA PHE A 36 9.89 2.03 -4.03
C PHE A 36 11.22 1.52 -4.58
N THR A 37 11.46 0.23 -4.46
CA THR A 37 12.67 -0.43 -4.99
C THR A 37 12.32 -1.72 -5.72
N ASP A 38 13.15 -2.08 -6.68
CA ASP A 38 13.19 -3.37 -7.35
C ASP A 38 14.05 -4.42 -6.64
N GLU A 39 14.83 -3.99 -5.65
CA GLU A 39 15.80 -4.82 -4.96
C GLU A 39 15.13 -5.85 -4.03
N ASP A 40 15.79 -7.01 -3.86
CA ASP A 40 15.35 -8.05 -2.93
C ASP A 40 15.67 -7.70 -1.47
N SER A 41 16.37 -6.60 -1.22
CA SER A 41 16.77 -6.15 0.11
C SER A 41 16.76 -4.63 0.23
N VAL A 42 16.53 -4.14 1.43
CA VAL A 42 16.67 -2.75 1.83
C VAL A 42 17.55 -2.72 3.07
N GLU A 43 18.65 -1.99 3.01
CA GLU A 43 19.51 -1.74 4.16
C GLU A 43 19.03 -0.50 4.92
N ASN A 44 19.38 -0.42 6.20
CA ASN A 44 19.11 0.77 7.01
C ASN A 44 20.14 1.89 6.74
N THR A 45 20.29 2.26 5.47
CA THR A 45 21.14 3.35 5.02
C THR A 45 20.27 4.51 4.53
N PRO A 46 20.78 5.75 4.47
CA PRO A 46 19.97 6.87 4.01
C PRO A 46 19.42 6.66 2.59
N LEU A 47 18.10 6.74 2.45
CA LEU A 47 17.37 6.68 1.19
C LEU A 47 16.61 7.98 0.96
N VAL A 48 16.30 8.27 -0.30
CA VAL A 48 15.42 9.39 -0.68
C VAL A 48 13.98 8.90 -0.66
N TRP A 49 13.17 9.45 0.23
CA TRP A 49 11.75 9.13 0.40
C TRP A 49 10.88 10.19 -0.23
N ASP A 50 9.75 9.81 -0.81
CA ASP A 50 8.67 10.74 -1.12
C ASP A 50 7.85 11.04 0.14
N HIS A 51 7.77 12.31 0.54
CA HIS A 51 6.92 12.75 1.63
C HIS A 51 5.52 13.07 1.10
N ARG A 52 4.59 12.12 1.34
CA ARG A 52 3.27 12.09 0.68
C ARG A 52 2.14 11.92 1.68
N TRP A 53 1.08 12.68 1.42
CA TRP A 53 -0.26 12.45 1.92
C TRP A 53 -1.00 11.53 0.97
N PHE A 54 -1.66 10.51 1.51
CA PHE A 54 -2.54 9.60 0.80
C PHE A 54 -3.90 9.61 1.49
N THR A 55 -4.96 9.87 0.72
CA THR A 55 -6.34 9.71 1.20
C THR A 55 -7.04 8.66 0.36
N ASN A 56 -7.81 7.79 0.99
CA ASN A 56 -8.68 6.86 0.30
C ASN A 56 -10.09 6.95 0.85
N LEU A 57 -11.02 7.43 0.03
CA LEU A 57 -12.45 7.32 0.32
C LEU A 57 -12.95 5.99 -0.26
N VAL A 58 -13.59 5.19 0.59
CA VAL A 58 -14.10 3.87 0.24
C VAL A 58 -15.60 3.84 0.49
N ASN A 59 -16.37 3.53 -0.55
CA ASN A 59 -17.77 3.16 -0.39
C ASN A 59 -17.85 1.65 -0.16
N LEU A 60 -17.99 1.24 1.10
CA LEU A 60 -17.96 -0.17 1.50
C LEU A 60 -19.28 -0.86 1.11
N PRO A 61 -19.29 -2.17 0.81
CA PRO A 61 -20.52 -2.88 0.49
C PRO A 61 -21.45 -2.95 1.71
N ASP A 62 -22.51 -2.12 1.73
CA ASP A 62 -23.60 -2.23 2.70
C ASP A 62 -24.99 -2.18 2.05
N GLY A 63 -25.06 -2.24 0.72
CA GLY A 63 -26.31 -2.20 -0.05
C GLY A 63 -26.87 -0.79 -0.17
N GLY A 64 -26.03 0.22 0.07
CA GLY A 64 -26.34 1.62 0.03
C GLY A 64 -26.31 2.25 -1.37
N PRO A 65 -26.88 3.46 -1.53
CA PRO A 65 -26.71 4.25 -2.75
C PRO A 65 -25.25 4.65 -3.03
N THR A 66 -24.94 4.88 -4.30
CA THR A 66 -23.67 5.49 -4.73
C THR A 66 -23.40 6.83 -4.02
N VAL A 67 -22.15 7.04 -3.54
CA VAL A 67 -21.70 8.35 -3.04
C VAL A 67 -21.52 9.29 -4.24
N ARG A 68 -22.14 10.47 -4.20
CA ARG A 68 -22.10 11.46 -5.27
C ARG A 68 -21.38 12.73 -4.81
N ASN A 69 -20.54 13.30 -5.66
CA ASN A 69 -19.83 14.55 -5.42
C ASN A 69 -19.07 14.62 -4.09
N PRO A 70 -18.22 13.63 -3.75
CA PRO A 70 -17.49 13.67 -2.49
C PRO A 70 -16.59 14.90 -2.41
N ARG A 71 -16.34 15.37 -1.18
CA ARG A 71 -15.40 16.44 -0.88
C ARG A 71 -14.34 15.95 0.08
N VAL A 72 -13.08 16.25 -0.21
CA VAL A 72 -11.95 15.99 0.68
C VAL A 72 -11.28 17.31 1.00
N ARG A 73 -11.00 17.56 2.28
CA ARG A 73 -10.29 18.75 2.75
C ARG A 73 -9.09 18.34 3.58
N TRP A 74 -7.94 18.91 3.26
CA TRP A 74 -6.71 18.80 4.03
C TRP A 74 -6.35 20.14 4.66
N GLU A 75 -5.79 20.06 5.85
CA GLU A 75 -5.17 21.18 6.53
C GLU A 75 -3.74 20.76 6.88
N THR A 76 -2.76 21.48 6.34
CA THR A 76 -1.34 21.20 6.57
C THR A 76 -0.57 22.50 6.71
N ALA A 77 0.46 22.49 7.57
CA ALA A 77 1.35 23.63 7.76
C ALA A 77 2.34 23.81 6.61
N LEU A 78 2.65 22.74 5.87
CA LEU A 78 3.54 22.77 4.72
C LEU A 78 2.72 22.91 3.44
N PRO A 79 3.14 23.75 2.47
CA PRO A 79 2.43 23.83 1.21
C PRO A 79 2.45 22.50 0.45
N LEU A 80 1.34 22.13 -0.19
CA LEU A 80 1.29 21.00 -1.12
C LEU A 80 1.67 21.45 -2.53
N VAL A 81 2.67 20.82 -3.14
CA VAL A 81 3.25 21.24 -4.43
C VAL A 81 2.83 20.37 -5.61
N ARG A 82 2.36 19.15 -5.32
CA ARG A 82 1.88 18.19 -6.32
C ARG A 82 0.71 17.41 -5.77
N VAL A 83 -0.17 16.97 -6.65
CA VAL A 83 -1.42 16.30 -6.33
C VAL A 83 -1.68 15.21 -7.36
N SER A 84 -2.36 14.12 -7.00
CA SER A 84 -2.71 13.05 -7.93
C SER A 84 -4.06 12.46 -7.57
N PRO A 85 -4.98 12.29 -8.54
CA PRO A 85 -4.81 12.58 -9.97
C PRO A 85 -4.71 14.08 -10.28
N ASP A 86 -4.00 14.43 -11.36
CA ASP A 86 -3.78 15.80 -11.82
C ASP A 86 -5.05 16.37 -12.49
N ASP A 87 -6.12 16.60 -11.72
CA ASP A 87 -7.32 17.31 -12.20
C ASP A 87 -7.47 18.68 -11.53
N PRO A 88 -7.09 19.78 -12.21
CA PRO A 88 -7.18 21.13 -11.66
C PRO A 88 -8.62 21.68 -11.60
N SER A 89 -9.61 21.04 -12.22
CA SER A 89 -10.99 21.56 -12.29
C SER A 89 -11.78 21.45 -10.97
N ILE A 90 -11.21 20.72 -10.01
CA ILE A 90 -11.86 20.22 -8.80
C ILE A 90 -11.14 20.71 -7.53
N PHE A 91 -10.15 21.59 -7.67
CA PHE A 91 -9.22 21.95 -6.60
C PHE A 91 -9.30 23.42 -6.19
N SER A 92 -9.40 23.66 -4.87
CA SER A 92 -9.20 24.96 -4.25
C SER A 92 -8.07 24.89 -3.23
N ALA A 93 -7.06 25.75 -3.38
CA ALA A 93 -5.98 25.91 -2.42
C ALA A 93 -5.98 27.32 -1.85
N ASP A 94 -5.86 27.42 -0.53
CA ASP A 94 -5.44 28.64 0.14
C ASP A 94 -4.10 28.37 0.85
N PRO A 95 -2.98 28.68 0.18
CA PRO A 95 -1.64 28.50 0.75
C PRO A 95 -1.40 29.33 2.01
N MET A 96 -2.15 30.43 2.22
CA MET A 96 -1.98 31.28 3.40
C MET A 96 -2.60 30.66 4.65
N THR A 97 -3.67 29.89 4.50
CA THR A 97 -4.32 29.17 5.60
C THR A 97 -3.93 27.69 5.68
N GLY A 98 -3.16 27.19 4.70
CA GLY A 98 -2.73 25.79 4.64
C GLY A 98 -3.90 24.84 4.34
N VAL A 99 -4.97 25.36 3.74
CA VAL A 99 -6.21 24.61 3.48
C VAL A 99 -6.28 24.22 2.01
N TYR A 100 -6.49 22.94 1.76
CA TYR A 100 -6.58 22.35 0.43
C TYR A 100 -7.88 21.56 0.31
N THR A 101 -8.70 21.84 -0.69
CA THR A 101 -10.00 21.19 -0.87
C THR A 101 -10.15 20.62 -2.27
N TRP A 102 -10.59 19.36 -2.35
CA TRP A 102 -11.03 18.67 -3.56
C TRP A 102 -12.54 18.49 -3.54
N ASP A 103 -13.21 18.99 -4.58
CA ASP A 103 -14.64 18.93 -4.83
C ASP A 103 -14.95 18.07 -6.05
N PHE A 104 -15.17 16.76 -5.88
CA PHE A 104 -15.32 15.81 -6.98
C PHE A 104 -16.67 15.91 -7.71
N THR A 105 -16.96 17.05 -8.30
CA THR A 105 -18.24 17.35 -8.96
C THR A 105 -18.44 16.44 -10.17
N GLY A 106 -19.59 15.77 -10.24
CA GLY A 106 -19.93 14.79 -11.26
C GLY A 106 -19.37 13.38 -11.02
N VAL A 107 -18.60 13.16 -9.96
CA VAL A 107 -18.05 11.84 -9.63
C VAL A 107 -19.04 11.03 -8.80
N GLU A 108 -19.20 9.77 -9.19
CA GLU A 108 -20.02 8.77 -8.52
C GLU A 108 -19.13 7.61 -8.05
N VAL A 109 -19.14 7.31 -6.75
CA VAL A 109 -18.37 6.21 -6.14
C VAL A 109 -19.34 5.09 -5.75
N ALA A 110 -19.56 4.15 -6.67
CA ALA A 110 -20.44 2.98 -6.46
C ALA A 110 -19.82 2.00 -5.44
N GLU A 111 -20.61 1.07 -4.91
CA GLU A 111 -20.07 -0.04 -4.12
C GLU A 111 -19.53 -1.17 -5.02
N PRO A 112 -18.39 -1.81 -4.69
CA PRO A 112 -17.26 -1.28 -3.93
C PRO A 112 -16.35 -0.45 -4.85
N ALA A 113 -16.10 0.81 -4.48
CA ALA A 113 -15.15 1.64 -5.19
C ALA A 113 -14.30 2.48 -4.24
N HIS A 114 -13.09 2.75 -4.71
CA HIS A 114 -12.07 3.53 -4.02
C HIS A 114 -11.82 4.81 -4.81
N LEU A 115 -11.70 5.92 -4.09
CA LEU A 115 -11.29 7.21 -4.64
C LEU A 115 -9.98 7.64 -3.96
N PRO A 116 -8.83 7.19 -4.50
CA PRO A 116 -7.53 7.56 -3.96
C PRO A 116 -7.16 8.99 -4.36
N LEU A 117 -6.63 9.74 -3.41
CA LEU A 117 -6.01 11.04 -3.58
C LEU A 117 -4.61 11.01 -3.02
N SER A 118 -3.72 11.77 -3.62
CA SER A 118 -2.36 11.93 -3.12
C SER A 118 -1.87 13.33 -3.28
N ALA A 119 -1.04 13.78 -2.34
CA ALA A 119 -0.35 15.04 -2.46
C ALA A 119 1.01 14.99 -1.78
N TRP A 120 1.89 15.88 -2.22
CA TRP A 120 3.27 15.97 -1.76
C TRP A 120 3.49 17.32 -1.11
N ASP A 121 4.12 17.31 0.06
CA ASP A 121 4.56 18.54 0.74
C ASP A 121 5.66 19.23 -0.09
N ALA A 122 5.90 20.52 0.13
CA ALA A 122 6.91 21.31 -0.59
C ALA A 122 8.34 20.79 -0.40
N GLU A 123 8.61 20.17 0.75
CA GLU A 123 9.77 19.29 0.94
C GLU A 123 9.38 17.89 0.46
N GLU A 124 9.24 17.76 -0.85
CA GLU A 124 8.69 16.56 -1.52
C GLU A 124 9.48 15.30 -1.20
N THR A 125 10.76 15.46 -0.87
CA THR A 125 11.62 14.35 -0.49
C THR A 125 12.38 14.60 0.81
N VAL A 126 12.53 13.55 1.61
CA VAL A 126 13.45 13.52 2.76
C VAL A 126 14.54 12.48 2.52
N THR A 127 15.77 12.76 2.96
CA THR A 127 16.87 11.79 2.92
C THR A 127 17.18 11.33 4.33
N GLU A 128 16.73 10.12 4.68
CA GLU A 128 16.93 9.54 6.01
C GLU A 128 16.95 8.01 5.93
N PRO A 129 17.55 7.31 6.91
CA PRO A 129 17.49 5.85 6.96
C PRO A 129 16.07 5.35 7.30
N PRO A 130 15.65 4.17 6.78
CA PRO A 130 14.33 3.60 7.02
C PRO A 130 13.99 3.27 8.47
N ARG A 131 14.99 3.17 9.36
CA ARG A 131 14.91 2.65 10.73
C ARG A 131 14.77 1.13 10.81
N PHE A 132 14.86 0.44 9.68
CA PHE A 132 14.79 -1.00 9.55
C PHE A 132 15.65 -1.47 8.39
N SER A 133 16.04 -2.74 8.42
CA SER A 133 16.47 -3.46 7.22
C SER A 133 15.47 -4.56 6.90
N ALA A 134 15.31 -4.86 5.62
CA ALA A 134 14.40 -5.89 5.15
C ALA A 134 15.01 -6.69 4.02
N SER A 135 14.62 -7.95 3.90
CA SER A 135 14.93 -8.78 2.74
C SER A 135 13.73 -9.64 2.37
N ARG A 136 13.66 -10.01 1.09
CA ARG A 136 12.65 -10.93 0.58
C ARG A 136 13.29 -12.13 -0.11
N SER A 137 12.58 -13.24 -0.11
CA SER A 137 12.87 -14.39 -0.96
C SER A 137 11.58 -15.02 -1.47
N VAL A 138 11.64 -15.64 -2.64
CA VAL A 138 10.50 -16.29 -3.29
C VAL A 138 10.94 -17.66 -3.78
N GLU A 139 10.23 -18.71 -3.36
CA GLU A 139 10.51 -20.09 -3.78
C GLU A 139 9.22 -20.81 -4.22
N PRO A 140 9.13 -21.37 -5.43
CA PRO A 140 10.15 -21.31 -6.49
C PRO A 140 10.21 -19.94 -7.16
N ARG A 141 11.42 -19.52 -7.56
CA ARG A 141 11.62 -18.30 -8.37
C ARG A 141 11.05 -18.40 -9.79
N ARG A 142 10.89 -19.61 -10.32
CA ARG A 142 10.45 -19.86 -11.70
C ARG A 142 9.09 -20.55 -11.72
N LEU A 143 8.18 -20.05 -12.55
CA LEU A 143 6.90 -20.70 -12.82
C LEU A 143 7.06 -21.72 -13.95
N THR A 144 7.14 -22.99 -13.57
CA THR A 144 7.32 -24.12 -14.50
C THR A 144 5.98 -24.66 -14.99
N GLN A 145 4.97 -24.69 -14.12
CA GLN A 145 3.64 -25.24 -14.39
C GLN A 145 2.59 -24.14 -14.62
N GLN A 146 1.46 -24.49 -15.23
CA GLN A 146 0.34 -23.54 -15.41
C GLN A 146 -0.11 -22.94 -14.08
N VAL A 147 -0.13 -23.75 -13.02
CA VAL A 147 -0.37 -23.31 -11.64
C VAL A 147 0.88 -23.60 -10.84
N THR A 148 1.37 -22.63 -10.06
CA THR A 148 2.54 -22.80 -9.20
C THR A 148 2.29 -22.06 -7.89
N ASP A 149 2.40 -22.76 -6.76
CA ASP A 149 2.36 -22.14 -5.45
C ASP A 149 3.77 -21.64 -5.09
N GLN A 150 3.90 -20.34 -4.84
CA GLN A 150 5.13 -19.68 -4.45
C GLN A 150 5.07 -19.30 -2.98
N THR A 151 6.11 -19.67 -2.23
CA THR A 151 6.35 -19.18 -0.87
C THR A 151 7.14 -17.88 -0.95
N ILE A 152 6.53 -16.80 -0.48
CA ILE A 152 7.17 -15.49 -0.36
C ILE A 152 7.52 -15.31 1.11
N THR A 153 8.80 -15.09 1.41
CA THR A 153 9.29 -14.81 2.76
C THR A 153 9.82 -13.39 2.79
N VAL A 154 9.41 -12.60 3.77
CA VAL A 154 9.92 -11.27 4.06
C VAL A 154 10.49 -11.29 5.48
N THR A 155 11.74 -10.87 5.63
CA THR A 155 12.41 -10.75 6.92
C THR A 155 12.67 -9.27 7.18
N VAL A 156 12.27 -8.76 8.34
CA VAL A 156 12.43 -7.36 8.73
C VAL A 156 13.14 -7.30 10.08
N MET A 157 14.25 -6.58 10.16
CA MET A 157 14.92 -6.24 11.42
C MET A 157 14.59 -4.78 11.74
N ILE A 158 13.97 -4.54 12.89
CA ILE A 158 13.68 -3.17 13.34
C ILE A 158 14.88 -2.66 14.11
N GLU A 159 15.59 -1.67 13.57
CA GLU A 159 16.89 -1.25 14.08
C GLU A 159 16.81 0.00 14.95
N GLU A 160 15.81 0.84 14.69
CA GLU A 160 15.56 2.06 15.44
C GLU A 160 14.09 2.16 15.87
N PRO A 161 13.79 2.89 16.96
CA PRO A 161 12.42 3.18 17.32
C PRO A 161 11.71 3.99 16.22
N PRO A 162 10.38 3.82 16.12
CA PRO A 162 9.57 4.50 15.11
C PRO A 162 9.51 6.01 15.42
N PRO A 163 9.18 6.87 14.43
CA PRO A 163 8.95 8.28 14.67
C PRO A 163 7.90 8.53 15.76
N ALA A 164 8.07 9.61 16.52
CA ALA A 164 7.13 9.99 17.56
C ALA A 164 5.70 10.13 16.99
N GLY A 165 4.74 9.49 17.64
CA GLY A 165 3.33 9.50 17.22
C GLY A 165 2.94 8.41 16.23
N ALA A 166 3.89 7.63 15.68
CA ALA A 166 3.54 6.46 14.88
C ALA A 166 2.63 5.52 15.66
N ASN A 167 1.51 5.11 15.05
CA ASN A 167 0.50 4.28 15.70
C ASN A 167 0.30 2.91 15.04
N ASN A 168 0.98 2.67 13.91
CA ASN A 168 0.90 1.42 13.19
C ASN A 168 2.20 1.17 12.42
N LEU A 169 2.71 -0.06 12.54
CA LEU A 169 3.71 -0.61 11.65
C LEU A 169 3.04 -1.70 10.81
N HIS A 170 3.15 -1.62 9.48
CA HIS A 170 2.47 -2.50 8.55
C HIS A 170 3.46 -3.15 7.58
N VAL A 171 3.41 -4.47 7.45
CA VAL A 171 4.14 -5.25 6.45
C VAL A 171 3.11 -5.89 5.54
N ALA A 172 3.27 -5.75 4.22
CA ALA A 172 2.40 -6.39 3.26
C ALA A 172 3.19 -7.04 2.12
N ILE A 173 2.63 -8.12 1.62
CA ILE A 173 3.03 -8.77 0.38
C ILE A 173 1.83 -8.67 -0.56
N ALA A 174 1.95 -7.90 -1.64
CA ALA A 174 0.91 -7.74 -2.65
C ALA A 174 1.13 -8.70 -3.82
N SER A 175 0.04 -9.16 -4.43
CA SER A 175 0.08 -9.97 -5.64
C SER A 175 0.48 -9.07 -6.80
N PRO A 176 1.51 -9.42 -7.58
CA PRO A 176 1.88 -8.65 -8.74
C PRO A 176 0.78 -8.74 -9.80
N VAL A 177 0.56 -7.65 -10.54
CA VAL A 177 -0.18 -7.69 -11.79
C VAL A 177 0.85 -7.79 -12.91
N ILE A 178 1.02 -8.98 -13.48
CA ILE A 178 1.91 -9.18 -14.64
C ILE A 178 1.02 -9.27 -15.87
N ALA A 179 1.08 -8.23 -16.70
CA ALA A 179 0.26 -8.08 -17.88
C ALA A 179 1.09 -7.61 -19.08
N TYR A 180 0.62 -7.92 -20.28
CA TYR A 180 1.05 -7.32 -21.54
C TYR A 180 -0.17 -6.66 -22.18
N ASP A 181 -0.12 -5.35 -22.37
CA ASP A 181 -1.28 -4.50 -22.65
C ASP A 181 -2.43 -4.76 -21.65
N THR A 182 -3.58 -5.21 -22.15
CA THR A 182 -4.77 -5.54 -21.35
C THR A 182 -4.83 -7.00 -20.91
N HIS A 183 -3.90 -7.84 -21.36
CA HIS A 183 -3.91 -9.28 -21.10
C HIS A 183 -3.07 -9.61 -19.87
N ARG A 184 -3.70 -10.19 -18.84
CA ARG A 184 -3.00 -10.67 -17.64
C ARG A 184 -2.24 -11.95 -17.96
N LEU A 185 -0.92 -11.85 -18.00
CA LEU A 185 -0.03 -12.96 -18.30
C LEU A 185 0.09 -13.92 -17.11
N VAL A 186 0.15 -13.37 -15.89
CA VAL A 186 0.12 -14.15 -14.64
C VAL A 186 -0.83 -13.48 -13.66
N THR A 187 -1.70 -14.28 -13.05
CA THR A 187 -2.53 -13.85 -11.92
C THR A 187 -2.07 -14.55 -10.65
N GLY A 188 -2.01 -13.82 -9.55
CA GLY A 188 -1.71 -14.36 -8.23
C GLY A 188 -2.93 -14.32 -7.32
N GLN A 189 -3.08 -15.33 -6.47
CA GLN A 189 -4.01 -15.33 -5.36
C GLN A 189 -3.31 -15.81 -4.09
N PHE A 190 -3.36 -15.03 -3.01
CA PHE A 190 -2.84 -15.52 -1.74
C PHE A 190 -3.77 -16.59 -1.16
N VAL A 191 -3.17 -17.71 -0.76
CA VAL A 191 -3.91 -18.87 -0.23
C VAL A 191 -3.70 -19.05 1.27
N SER A 192 -2.57 -18.58 1.80
CA SER A 192 -2.27 -18.64 3.23
C SER A 192 -1.15 -17.66 3.61
N GLN A 193 -1.04 -17.40 4.91
CA GLN A 193 0.05 -16.64 5.50
C GLN A 193 0.41 -17.18 6.89
N THR A 194 1.62 -16.90 7.37
CA THR A 194 2.05 -17.24 8.72
C THR A 194 1.49 -16.29 9.76
N LEU A 195 1.25 -16.81 10.96
CA LEU A 195 1.00 -15.98 12.14
C LEU A 195 2.35 -15.55 12.72
N VAL A 196 2.50 -14.26 12.98
CA VAL A 196 3.66 -13.70 13.68
C VAL A 196 3.20 -13.28 15.07
N PRO A 197 3.81 -13.80 16.16
CA PRO A 197 3.36 -13.49 17.53
C PRO A 197 3.28 -11.98 17.80
N GLY A 198 2.15 -11.52 18.33
CA GLY A 198 1.91 -10.10 18.62
C GLY A 198 1.44 -9.25 17.43
N TRP A 199 1.50 -9.78 16.21
CA TRP A 199 1.02 -9.09 15.01
C TRP A 199 -0.41 -9.49 14.69
N HIS A 200 -1.22 -8.52 14.26
CA HIS A 200 -2.49 -8.78 13.61
C HIS A 200 -2.23 -9.20 12.17
N SER A 201 -2.92 -10.23 11.70
CA SER A 201 -2.72 -10.85 10.39
C SER A 201 -4.01 -10.79 9.57
N SER A 202 -3.93 -10.32 8.34
CA SER A 202 -5.05 -10.31 7.39
C SER A 202 -4.59 -10.73 6.00
N ILE A 203 -5.40 -11.56 5.35
CA ILE A 203 -5.20 -11.97 3.96
C ILE A 203 -6.47 -11.63 3.19
N ASP A 204 -6.31 -10.92 2.07
CA ASP A 204 -7.32 -10.87 1.02
C ASP A 204 -6.75 -11.54 -0.22
N GLY A 205 -7.59 -11.92 -1.19
CA GLY A 205 -7.11 -12.68 -2.35
C GLY A 205 -5.96 -12.01 -3.12
N VAL A 206 -5.67 -10.73 -2.88
CA VAL A 206 -4.65 -9.93 -3.58
C VAL A 206 -3.49 -9.48 -2.69
N SER A 207 -3.57 -9.63 -1.37
CA SER A 207 -2.52 -9.23 -0.42
C SER A 207 -2.52 -10.11 0.84
N ALA A 208 -1.33 -10.36 1.37
CA ALA A 208 -1.12 -10.89 2.71
C ALA A 208 -0.45 -9.80 3.54
N SER A 209 -1.02 -9.45 4.69
CA SER A 209 -0.55 -8.33 5.50
C SER A 209 -0.51 -8.64 7.00
N TRP A 210 0.35 -7.88 7.66
CA TRP A 210 0.58 -7.92 9.10
C TRP A 210 0.70 -6.50 9.63
N ASN A 211 0.10 -6.24 10.78
CA ASN A 211 0.26 -4.96 11.45
C ASN A 211 0.42 -5.11 12.96
N ILE A 212 1.15 -4.17 13.56
CA ILE A 212 1.39 -4.14 15.01
C ILE A 212 1.40 -2.69 15.49
N HIS A 213 1.00 -2.47 16.74
CA HIS A 213 1.16 -1.17 17.36
C HIS A 213 2.64 -0.97 17.71
N PRO A 214 3.25 0.21 17.48
CA PRO A 214 4.70 0.38 17.67
C PRO A 214 5.22 0.28 19.11
N ARG A 215 4.34 0.00 20.08
CA ARG A 215 4.69 -0.26 21.49
C ARG A 215 4.88 -1.75 21.78
N ASP A 216 4.44 -2.61 20.86
CA ASP A 216 4.34 -4.06 21.08
C ASP A 216 5.43 -4.85 20.33
N PHE A 217 6.28 -4.16 19.54
CA PHE A 217 7.49 -4.76 18.96
C PHE A 217 8.74 -4.37 19.76
N THR A 218 9.81 -5.14 19.57
CA THR A 218 11.11 -4.91 20.19
C THR A 218 12.08 -4.36 19.13
N VAL A 219 12.76 -3.25 19.44
CA VAL A 219 13.88 -2.77 18.63
C VAL A 219 15.06 -3.72 18.81
N GLY A 220 15.68 -4.11 17.70
CA GLY A 220 16.76 -5.11 17.62
C GLY A 220 16.28 -6.51 17.24
N ASP A 221 14.96 -6.77 17.29
CA ASP A 221 14.40 -8.07 16.88
C ASP A 221 14.21 -8.16 15.37
N THR A 222 14.33 -9.39 14.88
CA THR A 222 14.06 -9.77 13.49
C THR A 222 12.75 -10.54 13.42
N TYR A 223 11.83 -10.08 12.59
CA TYR A 223 10.53 -10.69 12.32
C TYR A 223 10.51 -11.32 10.93
N THR A 224 9.90 -12.51 10.82
CA THR A 224 9.75 -13.23 9.55
C THR A 224 8.28 -13.41 9.22
N PHE A 225 7.89 -12.90 8.05
CA PHE A 225 6.54 -12.95 7.49
C PHE A 225 6.58 -13.87 6.27
N GLN A 226 5.65 -14.81 6.17
CA GLN A 226 5.57 -15.70 5.02
C GLN A 226 4.15 -15.77 4.49
N ALA A 227 4.00 -15.76 3.17
CA ALA A 227 2.74 -15.97 2.49
C ALA A 227 2.90 -16.92 1.32
N ILE A 228 1.86 -17.70 1.05
CA ILE A 228 1.79 -18.57 -0.14
C ILE A 228 0.92 -17.87 -1.18
N LEU A 229 1.53 -17.58 -2.33
CA LEU A 229 0.86 -17.04 -3.51
C LEU A 229 0.68 -18.14 -4.54
N ARG A 230 -0.57 -18.45 -4.89
CA ARG A 230 -0.89 -19.29 -6.04
C ARG A 230 -0.81 -18.47 -7.31
N ALA A 231 0.24 -18.67 -8.10
CA ALA A 231 0.41 -18.06 -9.41
C ALA A 231 -0.20 -18.94 -10.51
N VAL A 232 -0.96 -18.32 -11.41
CA VAL A 232 -1.58 -18.98 -12.56
C VAL A 232 -1.10 -18.30 -13.84
N LYS A 233 -0.41 -19.04 -14.71
CA LYS A 233 -0.02 -18.61 -16.06
C LYS A 233 -1.26 -18.62 -16.96
N SER A 234 -1.41 -17.55 -17.73
CA SER A 234 -2.34 -17.50 -18.87
C SER A 234 -2.00 -18.57 -19.92
N GLU A 235 -2.97 -18.90 -20.76
CA GLU A 235 -2.78 -19.85 -21.86
C GLU A 235 -1.68 -19.41 -22.84
N ASP A 236 -1.51 -18.09 -23.01
CA ASP A 236 -0.49 -17.49 -23.87
C ASP A 236 0.95 -17.81 -23.42
N LEU A 237 1.14 -18.15 -22.15
CA LEU A 237 2.43 -18.56 -21.59
C LEU A 237 2.64 -20.08 -21.54
N LEU A 238 1.68 -20.90 -22.01
CA LEU A 238 1.81 -22.37 -21.99
C LEU A 238 2.93 -22.87 -22.90
N GLY A 239 3.25 -22.12 -23.97
CA GLY A 239 4.41 -22.39 -24.82
C GLY A 239 5.76 -22.05 -24.18
N SER A 240 5.75 -21.31 -23.06
CA SER A 240 6.94 -21.00 -22.28
C SER A 240 7.05 -21.92 -21.06
N PRO A 241 7.92 -22.96 -21.11
CA PRO A 241 8.07 -23.91 -20.01
C PRO A 241 8.67 -23.26 -18.76
N LEU A 242 9.24 -22.06 -18.86
CA LEU A 242 9.89 -21.33 -17.79
C LEU A 242 9.51 -19.84 -17.87
N PHE A 243 8.82 -19.35 -16.85
CA PHE A 243 8.60 -17.92 -16.67
C PHE A 243 9.24 -17.44 -15.37
N VAL A 244 10.05 -16.40 -15.45
CA VAL A 244 10.53 -15.67 -14.28
C VAL A 244 9.67 -14.43 -14.17
N PRO A 245 8.87 -14.26 -13.11
CA PRO A 245 8.09 -13.05 -12.88
C PRO A 245 8.95 -11.78 -12.89
N GLY A 246 9.07 -11.17 -14.07
CA GLY A 246 9.71 -9.88 -14.23
C GLY A 246 11.15 -9.77 -14.65
N SER A 247 11.70 -10.82 -15.25
CA SER A 247 12.85 -10.68 -16.14
C SER A 247 12.48 -9.95 -17.42
#